data_AF-A0A1M7LL87-F1
#
_entry.id   AF-A0A1M7LL87-F1
#
_cell.length_a   1.000
_cell.length_b   1.000
_cell.length_c   1.000
_cell.angle_alpha   90.00
_cell.angle_beta   90.00
_cell.angle_gamma   90.00
#
_symmetry.space_group_name_H-M   'P 1'
#
loop_
_entity.id
_entity.type
_entity.pdbx_description
1 polymer ?
#
loop_
_entity_poly.entity_id
_entity_poly.type
_entity_poly.pdbx_seq_one_letter_code
_entity_poly.pdbx_strand_id
1 'polypeptide(L)' 'MSEELTYDAAYQELQEIAEEIEQETVSVDLLSEKVKRAAELIAFCQQKLRATETEVNNIIKQLDNNK' A
#
# COMPACT_ATOMS: atom_id res chain seq x y z
N MET A 1 13.41 -17.03 -2.25
CA MET A 1 12.39 -16.67 -1.25
C MET A 1 11.56 -15.58 -1.89
N SER A 2 10.34 -15.88 -2.29
CA SER A 2 9.39 -14.86 -2.74
C SER A 2 8.92 -14.10 -1.50
N GLU A 3 9.59 -12.99 -1.18
CA GLU A 3 9.14 -12.10 -0.13
C GLU A 3 7.78 -11.55 -0.54
N GLU A 4 6.73 -12.01 0.12
CA GLU A 4 5.41 -11.41 -0.02
C GLU A 4 5.53 -9.95 0.40
N LEU A 5 5.20 -9.04 -0.52
CA LEU A 5 5.15 -7.61 -0.23
C LEU A 5 4.22 -7.39 0.96
N THR A 6 4.71 -6.75 2.02
CA THR A 6 3.92 -6.39 3.19
C THR A 6 3.38 -4.98 3.04
N TYR A 7 2.35 -4.62 3.82
CA TYR A 7 1.83 -3.25 3.82
C TYR A 7 2.92 -2.25 4.21
N ASP A 8 3.68 -2.54 5.27
CA ASP A 8 4.74 -1.66 5.76
C ASP A 8 5.86 -1.48 4.73
N ALA A 9 6.28 -2.56 4.06
CA ALA A 9 7.28 -2.48 2.99
C ALA A 9 6.77 -1.66 1.81
N ALA A 10 5.52 -1.89 1.38
CA ALA A 10 4.91 -1.12 0.28
C ALA A 10 4.76 0.36 0.63
N TYR A 11 4.42 0.66 1.89
CA TYR A 11 4.28 2.03 2.38
C TYR A 11 5.63 2.75 2.47
N GLN A 12 6.67 2.06 2.95
CA GLN A 12 8.03 2.59 2.99
C GLN A 12 8.54 2.90 1.58
N GLU A 13 8.37 1.98 0.62
CA GLU A 13 8.76 2.20 -0.77
C GLU A 13 8.00 3.39 -1.39
N LEU A 14 6.71 3.56 -1.04
CA LEU A 14 5.92 4.73 -1.44
C LEU A 14 6.48 6.05 -0.90
N GLN A 15 6.92 6.08 0.36
CA GLN A 15 7.54 7.25 0.96
C GLN A 15 8.85 7.59 0.26
N GLU A 16 9.69 6.60 -0.01
CA GLU A 16 10.96 6.78 -0.74
C GLU A 16 10.71 7.37 -2.14
N ILE A 17 9.74 6.82 -2.88
CA ILE A 17 9.35 7.36 -4.20
C ILE A 17 8.87 8.81 -4.10
N ALA A 18 8.05 9.14 -3.09
CA ALA A 18 7.56 10.49 -2.88
C ALA A 18 8.70 11.47 -2.60
N GLU A 19 9.63 11.11 -1.71
CA GLU A 19 10.80 11.93 -1.38
C GLU A 19 11.69 12.19 -2.60
N GLU A 20 11.97 11.16 -3.41
CA GLU A 20 12.79 11.32 -4.62
C GLU A 20 12.15 12.28 -5.63
N ILE A 21 10.82 12.22 -5.79
CA ILE A 21 10.06 13.11 -6.67
C ILE A 21 10.06 14.55 -6.13
N GLU A 22 9.82 14.73 -4.83
CA GLU A 22 9.82 16.04 -4.18
C GLU A 22 11.19 16.74 -4.22
N GLN A 23 12.27 15.97 -4.19
CA GLN A 23 13.63 16.51 -4.29
C GLN A 23 14.04 16.90 -5.72
N GLU A 24 13.16 16.75 -6.72
CA GLU A 24 13.43 17.01 -8.15
C GLU A 24 14.67 16.29 -8.70
N THR A 25 15.14 15.25 -8.01
CA THR A 25 16.34 14.47 -8.39
C THR A 25 16.06 13.46 -9.51
N VAL A 26 14.79 13.30 -9.89
CA VAL A 26 14.32 12.29 -10.83
C VAL A 26 14.19 12.86 -12.23
N SER A 27 14.80 12.20 -13.23
CA SER A 27 14.64 12.58 -14.63
C SER A 27 13.19 12.34 -15.10
N VAL A 28 12.74 13.08 -16.13
CA VAL A 28 11.38 12.95 -16.68
C VAL A 28 11.06 11.50 -17.11
N ASP A 29 12.03 10.78 -17.65
CA ASP A 29 11.85 9.38 -18.05
C ASP A 29 11.63 8.47 -16.82
N LEU A 30 12.45 8.61 -15.78
CA LEU A 30 12.34 7.86 -14.53
C LEU A 30 11.10 8.26 -13.71
N LEU A 31 10.63 9.50 -13.83
CA LEU A 31 9.43 9.99 -13.16
C LEU A 31 8.22 9.15 -13.57
N SER A 32 8.11 8.85 -14.86
CA SER A 32 7.01 8.04 -15.38
C SER A 32 7.01 6.61 -14.82
N GLU A 33 8.19 6.02 -14.60
CA GLU A 33 8.35 4.70 -13.98
C GLU A 33 8.02 4.72 -12.49
N LYS A 34 8.55 5.70 -11.76
CA LYS A 34 8.29 5.88 -10.32
C LYS A 34 6.81 6.13 -10.03
N VAL A 35 6.14 6.93 -10.85
CA VAL A 35 4.68 7.17 -10.72
C VAL A 35 3.88 5.89 -10.97
N LYS A 36 4.25 5.08 -11.97
CA LYS A 36 3.60 3.77 -12.21
C LYS A 36 3.79 2.85 -11.02
N ARG A 37 5.01 2.77 -10.48
CA ARG A 37 5.31 1.96 -9.30
C ARG A 37 4.52 2.42 -8.08
N ALA A 38 4.46 3.72 -7.82
CA ALA A 38 3.65 4.28 -6.74
C ALA A 38 2.17 3.90 -6.90
N ALA A 39 1.62 3.94 -8.12
CA ALA A 39 0.24 3.53 -8.36
C ALA A 39 -0.03 2.05 -8.04
N GLU A 40 0.91 1.15 -8.37
CA GLU A 40 0.84 -0.26 -7.99
C GLU A 40 0.86 -0.46 -6.47
N LEU A 41 1.79 0.23 -5.78
CA LEU A 41 1.91 0.17 -4.32
C LEU A 41 0.64 0.71 -3.63
N ILE A 42 0.06 1.80 -4.14
CA ILE A 42 -1.19 2.35 -3.60
C ILE A 42 -2.33 1.34 -3.76
N ALA A 43 -2.45 0.72 -4.94
CA ALA A 43 -3.49 -0.29 -5.18
C ALA A 43 -3.34 -1.48 -4.23
N PHE A 44 -2.11 -1.94 -4.01
CA PHE A 44 -1.80 -3.00 -3.06
C PHE A 44 -2.19 -2.61 -1.62
N CYS A 45 -1.77 -1.42 -1.16
CA CYS A 45 -2.09 -0.90 0.16
C CYS A 45 -3.61 -0.79 0.39
N GLN A 46 -4.35 -0.27 -0.60
CA GLN A 46 -5.81 -0.17 -0.54
C GLN A 46 -6.47 -1.56 -0.45
N GLN A 47 -5.97 -2.54 -1.20
CA GLN A 47 -6.50 -3.90 -1.14
C GLN A 47 -6.30 -4.53 0.25
N LYS A 48 -5.11 -4.36 0.83
CA LYS A 48 -4.81 -4.85 2.19
C LYS A 48 -5.72 -4.19 3.22
N LEU A 49 -5.88 -2.87 3.18
CA LEU A 49 -6.77 -2.16 4.11
C LEU A 49 -8.21 -2.63 4.01
N ARG A 50 -8.75 -2.80 2.79
CA ARG A 50 -10.11 -3.33 2.59
C ARG A 50 -10.28 -4.75 3.11
N ALA A 51 -9.28 -5.61 2.91
CA ALA A 51 -9.30 -6.97 3.42
C ALA A 51 -9.33 -6.98 4.95
N THR A 52 -8.45 -6.20 5.59
CA THR A 52 -8.42 -6.04 7.05
C THR A 52 -9.71 -5.46 7.59
N GLU A 53 -10.27 -4.43 6.97
CA GLU A 53 -11.55 -3.84 7.36
C GLU A 53 -12.69 -4.88 7.30
N THR A 54 -12.72 -5.71 6.25
CA THR A 54 -13.72 -6.76 6.09
C THR A 54 -13.60 -7.81 7.21
N GLU A 55 -12.38 -8.23 7.53
CA GLU A 55 -12.10 -9.19 8.59
C GLU A 55 -12.52 -8.66 9.96
N VAL A 56 -12.13 -7.43 10.31
CA VAL A 56 -12.53 -6.77 11.56
C VAL A 56 -14.04 -6.66 11.67
N ASN A 57 -14.72 -6.22 10.61
CA ASN A 57 -16.19 -6.13 10.59
C ASN A 57 -16.86 -7.50 10.78
N ASN A 58 -16.29 -8.58 10.22
CA ASN A 58 -16.83 -9.92 10.41
C ASN A 58 -16.67 -10.40 11.87
N ILE A 59 -15.52 -10.12 12.49
CA ILE A 59 -15.28 -10.45 13.90
C ILE A 59 -16.26 -9.71 14.81
N ILE A 60 -16.47 -8.41 14.58
CA ILE A 60 -17.43 -7.60 15.35
C ILE A 60 -18.84 -8.18 15.24
N LYS A 61 -19.30 -8.51 14.02
CA LYS A 61 -20.61 -9.15 13.80
C LYS A 61 -20.76 -10.48 14.53
N GLN A 62 -19.70 -11.30 14.58
CA GLN A 62 -19.71 -12.57 15.32
C GLN A 62 -19.82 -12.36 16.83
N LEU A 63 -19.19 -11.31 17.37
CA LEU A 63 -19.30 -10.96 18.78
C LEU A 63 -20.70 -10.45 19.14
N ASP A 64 -21.32 -9.65 18.28
CA ASP A 64 -22.68 -9.15 18.49
C ASP A 64 -23.75 -10.26 18.39
N ASN A 65 -23.56 -11.25 17.51
CA ASN A 65 -24.48 -12.38 17.35
C ASN A 65 -24.38 -13.45 18.46
N ASN A 66 -23.36 -13.38 19.32
CA ASN A 66 -23.18 -14.29 20.47
C ASN A 66 -23.72 -13.71 21.80
N LYS A 67 -24.53 -12.65 21.74
CA LYS A 67 -25.36 -12.15 22.85
C LYS A 67 -26.77 -12.73 22.77
#